data_AF-A0A352AN08-F1
#
_entry.id   AF-A0A352AN08-F1
#
_cell.length_a   1.000
_cell.length_b   1.000
_cell.length_c   1.000
_cell.angle_alpha   90.00
_cell.angle_beta   90.00
_cell.angle_gamma   90.00
#
_symmetry.space_group_name_H-M   'P 1'
#
loop_
_entity.id
_entity.type
_entity.pdbx_description
1 polymer ?
#
loop_
_entity_poly.entity_id
_entity_poly.type
_entity_poly.pdbx_seq_one_letter_code
_entity_poly.pdbx_strand_id
1 'polypeptide(L)'
;MRSILLLPGALSELFAQATSSGYMTKADRYGLLAALLEEELSTEELSVIDRLLRSVRRGRLKMADELSAVAIESTPSLSAIILAGGQSSRMGQDKALITLEGEPLLQKVCKVALHCTPQVYVVTPWPERYQDILPNSCGVIQEIHTPGEPQPHGPLLGFAQGLARVKTDWVLLLACDLPLLQGRVLQEWANQLPRTPPEAIALLPRQQKGWEPLCGFYRRQCLSPLIQFIDRGGRSFQQWLVQHNVRELPLIDRQVLFNCNTPADLRRWRGNW
;
A
#
# COMPACT_ATOMS: atom_id res chain seq x y z
N MET A 1 38.01 -31.68 3.89
CA MET A 1 36.92 -30.71 3.71
C MET A 1 35.66 -31.50 3.39
N ARG A 2 34.54 -31.24 4.07
CA ARG A 2 33.25 -31.82 3.66
C ARG A 2 32.88 -31.18 2.32
N SER A 3 32.66 -31.97 1.26
CA SER A 3 32.05 -31.43 0.06
C SER A 3 30.65 -30.96 0.43
N ILE A 4 30.33 -29.73 0.06
CA ILE A 4 28.93 -29.30 -0.01
C ILE A 4 28.40 -30.05 -1.23
N LEU A 5 27.35 -30.83 -1.06
CA LEU A 5 26.65 -31.49 -2.16
C LEU A 5 25.39 -30.68 -2.41
N LEU A 6 25.17 -30.29 -3.66
CA LEU A 6 23.88 -29.71 -4.06
C LEU A 6 22.74 -30.71 -3.85
N LEU A 7 21.57 -30.18 -3.48
CA LEU A 7 20.35 -30.98 -3.50
C LEU A 7 20.03 -31.36 -4.96
N PRO A 8 19.56 -32.59 -5.23
CA PRO A 8 19.16 -32.99 -6.58
C PRO A 8 18.17 -32.00 -7.21
N GLY A 9 18.48 -31.51 -8.41
CA GLY A 9 17.62 -30.56 -9.14
C GLY A 9 17.77 -29.08 -8.74
N ALA A 10 18.65 -28.74 -7.79
CA ALA A 10 18.83 -27.36 -7.31
C ALA A 10 19.17 -26.36 -8.43
N LEU A 11 19.95 -26.76 -9.44
CA LEU A 11 20.28 -25.90 -10.58
C LEU A 11 19.06 -25.64 -11.50
N SER A 12 18.21 -26.64 -11.67
CA SER A 12 16.97 -26.52 -12.46
C SER A 12 15.94 -25.64 -11.77
N GLU A 13 15.81 -25.75 -10.44
CA GLU A 13 14.96 -24.87 -9.63
C GLU A 13 15.47 -23.42 -9.67
N LEU A 14 16.77 -23.22 -9.46
CA LEU A 14 17.43 -21.92 -9.58
C LEU A 14 17.18 -21.32 -10.96
N PHE A 15 17.30 -22.11 -12.03
CA PHE A 15 17.04 -21.63 -13.39
C PHE A 15 15.58 -21.21 -13.61
N ALA A 16 14.63 -22.02 -13.15
CA ALA A 16 13.21 -21.69 -13.26
C ALA A 16 12.89 -20.36 -12.55
N GLN A 17 13.42 -20.21 -11.33
CA GLN A 17 13.25 -19.02 -10.52
C GLN A 17 13.94 -17.78 -11.09
N ALA A 18 15.17 -17.92 -11.56
CA ALA A 18 15.94 -16.86 -12.19
C ALA A 18 15.25 -16.36 -13.47
N THR A 19 14.71 -17.30 -14.27
CA THR A 19 13.98 -16.98 -15.50
C THR A 19 12.62 -16.35 -15.21
N SER A 20 11.91 -16.78 -14.16
CA SER A 20 10.60 -16.21 -13.81
C SER A 20 10.72 -14.82 -13.17
N SER A 21 11.72 -14.61 -12.33
CA SER A 21 11.92 -13.34 -11.62
C SER A 21 12.68 -12.30 -12.45
N GLY A 22 13.55 -12.74 -13.37
CA GLY A 22 14.48 -11.86 -14.09
C GLY A 22 15.68 -11.41 -13.23
N TYR A 23 15.82 -11.95 -12.02
CA TYR A 23 16.90 -11.63 -11.09
C TYR A 23 17.62 -12.89 -10.61
N MET A 24 18.91 -12.77 -10.28
CA MET A 24 19.65 -13.73 -9.47
C MET A 24 20.14 -13.05 -8.21
N THR A 25 19.95 -13.70 -7.08
CA THR A 25 20.39 -13.20 -5.78
C THR A 25 21.88 -13.43 -5.56
N LYS A 26 22.43 -12.79 -4.52
CA LYS A 26 23.80 -13.04 -4.09
C LYS A 26 23.99 -14.46 -3.57
N ALA A 27 22.95 -15.05 -2.95
CA ALA A 27 22.93 -16.45 -2.54
C ALA A 27 23.00 -17.39 -3.75
N ASP A 28 22.20 -17.16 -4.79
CA ASP A 28 22.20 -17.95 -6.03
C ASP A 28 23.57 -17.96 -6.69
N ARG A 29 24.25 -16.81 -6.67
CA ARG A 29 25.62 -16.68 -7.19
C ARG A 29 26.61 -17.56 -6.42
N TYR A 30 26.54 -17.58 -5.08
CA TYR A 30 27.43 -18.42 -4.29
C TYR A 30 27.09 -19.90 -4.43
N GLY A 31 25.80 -20.25 -4.55
CA GLY A 31 25.36 -21.61 -4.85
C GLY A 31 25.88 -22.10 -6.20
N LEU A 32 25.82 -21.27 -7.24
CA LEU A 32 26.34 -21.60 -8.57
C LEU A 32 27.88 -21.69 -8.60
N LEU A 33 28.57 -20.85 -7.82
CA LEU A 33 30.02 -20.96 -7.66
C LEU A 33 30.41 -22.26 -6.94
N ALA A 34 29.66 -22.67 -5.92
CA ALA A 34 29.87 -23.96 -5.26
C ALA A 34 29.64 -25.12 -6.23
N ALA A 35 28.56 -25.06 -7.03
CA ALA A 35 28.25 -26.04 -8.07
C ALA A 35 29.41 -26.25 -9.06
N LEU A 36 30.00 -25.15 -9.54
CA LEU A 36 31.09 -25.18 -10.51
C LEU A 36 32.42 -25.70 -9.95
N LEU A 37 32.55 -25.75 -8.62
CA LEU A 37 33.71 -26.29 -7.93
C LEU A 37 33.57 -27.79 -7.61
N GLU A 38 32.40 -28.39 -7.87
CA GLU A 38 32.21 -29.85 -7.78
C GLU A 38 32.73 -30.55 -9.05
N GLU A 39 33.42 -31.68 -8.87
CA GLU A 39 34.09 -32.40 -9.97
C GLU A 39 33.14 -33.21 -10.88
N GLU A 40 31.84 -33.30 -10.54
CA GLU A 40 30.86 -34.19 -11.21
C GLU A 40 29.54 -33.49 -11.56
N LEU A 41 29.59 -32.36 -12.28
CA LEU A 41 28.37 -31.80 -12.89
C LEU A 41 27.90 -32.65 -14.08
N SER A 42 26.60 -32.95 -14.14
CA SER A 42 26.00 -33.61 -15.29
C SER A 42 25.93 -32.70 -16.53
N THR A 43 25.77 -33.29 -17.72
CA THR A 43 25.61 -32.55 -18.98
C THR A 43 24.36 -31.66 -18.98
N GLU A 44 23.30 -32.06 -18.29
CA GLU A 44 22.08 -31.26 -18.13
C GLU A 44 22.33 -30.02 -17.27
N GLU A 45 23.04 -30.17 -16.15
CA GLU A 45 23.39 -29.07 -15.25
C GLU A 45 24.31 -28.05 -15.92
N LEU A 46 25.30 -28.52 -16.68
CA LEU A 46 26.16 -27.65 -17.49
C LEU A 46 25.35 -26.85 -18.52
N SER A 47 24.36 -27.46 -19.15
CA SER A 47 23.46 -26.80 -20.11
C SER A 47 22.62 -25.71 -19.44
N VAL A 48 22.15 -25.97 -18.21
CA VAL A 48 21.42 -24.99 -17.40
C VAL A 48 22.31 -23.80 -17.03
N ILE A 49 23.54 -24.05 -16.59
CA ILE A 49 24.50 -22.99 -16.24
C ILE A 49 24.82 -22.11 -17.47
N ASP A 50 25.09 -22.71 -18.62
CA ASP A 50 25.39 -21.96 -19.84
C ASP A 50 24.20 -21.09 -20.29
N ARG A 51 22.96 -21.59 -20.12
CA ARG A 51 21.74 -20.79 -20.36
C ARG A 51 21.64 -19.59 -19.41
N LEU A 52 21.95 -19.75 -18.13
CA LEU A 52 21.99 -18.64 -17.16
C LEU A 52 23.01 -17.57 -17.56
N LEU A 53 24.25 -18.00 -17.85
CA LEU A 53 25.32 -17.10 -18.24
C LEU A 53 24.98 -16.31 -19.51
N ARG A 54 24.35 -16.96 -20.50
CA ARG A 54 23.88 -16.27 -21.72
C ARG A 54 22.79 -15.25 -21.42
N SER A 55 21.86 -15.54 -20.51
CA SER A 55 20.79 -14.62 -20.12
C SER A 55 21.34 -13.38 -19.40
N VAL A 56 22.34 -13.56 -18.52
CA VAL A 56 23.08 -12.45 -17.88
C VAL A 56 23.81 -11.62 -18.93
N ARG A 57 24.58 -12.24 -19.83
CA ARG A 57 25.32 -11.53 -20.90
C ARG A 57 24.42 -10.73 -21.83
N ARG A 58 23.18 -11.18 -22.04
CA ARG A 58 22.16 -10.49 -22.86
C ARG A 58 21.38 -9.43 -22.09
N GLY A 59 21.69 -9.19 -20.82
CA GLY A 59 20.98 -8.23 -19.96
C GLY A 59 19.54 -8.62 -19.62
N ARG A 60 19.14 -9.88 -19.87
CA ARG A 60 17.80 -10.40 -19.55
C ARG A 60 17.67 -10.79 -18.09
N LEU A 61 18.80 -10.95 -17.42
CA LEU A 61 18.86 -11.31 -16.01
C LEU A 61 19.80 -10.37 -15.26
N LYS A 62 19.32 -9.79 -14.15
CA LYS A 62 20.07 -8.82 -13.32
C LYS A 62 20.51 -9.45 -12.00
N MET A 63 21.62 -8.97 -11.44
CA MET A 63 22.04 -9.36 -10.09
C MET A 63 21.34 -8.48 -9.04
N ALA A 64 20.81 -9.12 -8.00
CA ALA A 64 20.26 -8.46 -6.82
C ALA A 64 21.12 -8.77 -5.58
N ASP A 65 21.31 -7.78 -4.71
CA ASP A 65 22.14 -7.90 -3.49
C ASP A 65 21.43 -8.59 -2.31
N GLU A 66 20.18 -9.04 -2.49
CA GLU A 66 19.35 -9.64 -1.44
C GLU A 66 19.59 -11.15 -1.29
N LEU A 67 19.19 -11.73 -0.15
CA LEU A 67 19.50 -13.12 0.28
C LEU A 67 18.35 -14.12 0.13
N SER A 68 17.22 -13.77 -0.49
CA SER A 68 16.10 -14.71 -0.62
C SER A 68 15.32 -14.48 -1.89
N ALA A 69 15.33 -15.50 -2.74
CA ALA A 69 14.35 -15.71 -3.77
C ALA A 69 13.20 -16.52 -3.13
N VAL A 70 12.39 -15.87 -2.31
CA VAL A 70 10.97 -16.23 -2.26
C VAL A 70 10.42 -15.67 -3.57
N ALA A 71 9.58 -16.41 -4.29
CA ALA A 71 8.92 -15.92 -5.50
C ALA A 71 8.57 -14.44 -5.31
N ILE A 72 9.24 -13.57 -6.08
CA ILE A 72 8.82 -12.18 -6.18
C ILE A 72 7.49 -12.27 -6.92
N GLU A 73 6.41 -12.59 -6.19
CA GLU A 73 5.12 -11.99 -6.51
C GLU A 73 5.46 -10.51 -6.51
N SER A 74 5.58 -9.91 -7.71
CA SER A 74 5.92 -8.51 -7.90
C SER A 74 5.16 -7.72 -6.86
N THR A 75 5.85 -7.19 -5.84
CA THR A 75 5.19 -6.43 -4.79
C THR A 75 4.46 -5.32 -5.51
N PRO A 76 3.10 -5.36 -5.53
CA PRO A 76 2.39 -4.54 -6.48
C PRO A 76 2.60 -3.09 -6.08
N SER A 77 2.73 -2.22 -7.07
CA SER A 77 3.08 -0.84 -6.80
C SER A 77 2.01 -0.21 -5.90
N LEU A 78 2.44 0.55 -4.89
CA LEU A 78 1.56 1.11 -3.85
C LEU A 78 1.81 2.60 -3.70
N SER A 79 0.73 3.38 -3.65
CA SER A 79 0.72 4.76 -3.18
C SER A 79 -0.26 4.90 -2.02
N ALA A 80 -0.15 5.99 -1.26
CA ALA A 80 -1.11 6.32 -0.21
C ALA A 80 -1.78 7.66 -0.51
N ILE A 81 -3.08 7.72 -0.24
CA ILE A 81 -3.91 8.92 -0.30
C ILE A 81 -4.47 9.15 1.10
N ILE A 82 -4.23 10.35 1.62
CA ILE A 82 -4.77 10.79 2.90
C ILE A 82 -5.75 11.92 2.63
N LEU A 83 -7.01 11.74 3.04
CA LEU A 83 -8.03 12.78 2.87
C LEU A 83 -8.00 13.74 4.06
N ALA A 84 -7.72 15.01 3.79
CA ALA A 84 -7.71 16.09 4.76
C ALA A 84 -8.67 17.21 4.31
N GLY A 85 -9.58 17.65 5.19
CA GLY A 85 -10.44 18.81 4.90
C GLY A 85 -11.93 18.55 4.61
N GLY A 86 -12.52 17.51 5.21
CA GLY A 86 -13.97 17.24 5.14
C GLY A 86 -14.88 18.19 5.96
N GLN A 87 -16.17 17.84 6.06
CA GLN A 87 -17.23 18.65 6.73
C GLN A 87 -16.86 19.17 8.14
N SER A 88 -15.97 18.49 8.86
CA SER A 88 -15.50 18.86 10.19
C SER A 88 -14.89 20.27 10.26
N SER A 89 -14.14 20.70 9.23
CA SER A 89 -13.58 22.05 9.18
C SER A 89 -14.67 23.13 9.05
N ARG A 90 -15.82 22.78 8.43
CA ARG A 90 -17.02 23.62 8.33
C ARG A 90 -17.86 23.60 9.61
N MET A 91 -17.72 22.57 10.45
CA MET A 91 -18.34 22.45 11.77
C MET A 91 -17.47 23.03 12.91
N GLY A 92 -16.47 23.84 12.56
CA GLY A 92 -15.74 24.69 13.52
C GLY A 92 -14.45 24.11 14.08
N GLN A 93 -14.06 22.87 13.73
CA GLN A 93 -12.79 22.31 14.18
C GLN A 93 -12.09 21.46 13.12
N ASP A 94 -10.86 21.84 12.82
CA ASP A 94 -10.02 21.12 11.87
C ASP A 94 -9.29 19.96 12.56
N LYS A 95 -9.84 18.75 12.37
CA LYS A 95 -9.31 17.52 12.95
C LYS A 95 -7.88 17.21 12.53
N ALA A 96 -7.49 17.60 11.31
CA ALA A 96 -6.15 17.37 10.80
C ALA A 96 -5.07 18.06 11.67
N LEU A 97 -5.45 19.17 12.32
CA LEU A 97 -4.59 19.97 13.19
C LEU A 97 -4.73 19.64 14.69
N ILE A 98 -5.63 18.73 15.07
CA ILE A 98 -5.68 18.24 16.45
C ILE A 98 -4.33 17.57 16.75
N THR A 99 -3.74 17.86 17.90
CA THR A 99 -2.45 17.31 18.28
C THR A 99 -2.59 16.15 19.26
N LEU A 100 -1.83 15.09 19.03
CA LEU A 100 -1.61 14.00 19.95
C LEU A 100 -0.11 13.98 20.28
N GLU A 101 0.23 14.13 21.57
CA GLU A 101 1.63 14.16 22.02
C GLU A 101 2.47 15.26 21.35
N GLY A 102 1.83 16.39 21.01
CA GLY A 102 2.48 17.54 20.36
C GLY A 102 2.55 17.44 18.83
N GLU A 103 2.12 16.32 18.24
CA GLU A 103 2.11 16.11 16.79
C GLU A 103 0.69 16.19 16.20
N PRO A 104 0.45 16.99 15.14
CA PRO A 104 -0.82 17.01 14.41
C PRO A 104 -1.22 15.62 13.88
N LEU A 105 -2.49 15.27 13.98
CA LEU A 105 -2.99 13.96 13.52
C LEU A 105 -2.68 13.70 12.04
N LEU A 106 -2.84 14.71 11.17
CA LEU A 106 -2.48 14.58 9.76
C LEU A 106 -1.00 14.22 9.58
N GLN A 107 -0.11 14.91 10.31
CA GLN A 107 1.32 14.62 10.25
C GLN A 107 1.64 13.20 10.72
N LYS A 108 1.00 12.75 11.80
CA LYS A 108 1.13 11.37 12.32
C LYS A 108 0.69 10.33 11.28
N VAL A 109 -0.48 10.52 10.66
CA VAL A 109 -0.99 9.60 9.63
C VAL A 109 -0.08 9.58 8.40
N CYS A 110 0.46 10.72 7.97
CA CYS A 110 1.46 10.79 6.90
C CYS A 110 2.71 9.95 7.23
N LYS A 111 3.26 10.10 8.43
CA LYS A 111 4.41 9.30 8.89
C LYS A 111 4.08 7.81 8.90
N VAL A 112 2.91 7.43 9.37
CA VAL A 112 2.45 6.03 9.38
C VAL A 112 2.34 5.48 7.95
N ALA A 113 1.79 6.23 7.00
CA ALA A 113 1.70 5.84 5.59
C ALA A 113 3.08 5.70 4.92
N LEU A 114 4.04 6.57 5.28
CA LEU A 114 5.42 6.52 4.76
C LEU A 114 6.18 5.24 5.15
N HIS A 115 5.76 4.53 6.20
CA HIS A 115 6.32 3.20 6.53
C HIS A 115 5.88 2.11 5.53
N CYS A 116 4.85 2.38 4.71
CA CYS A 116 4.32 1.43 3.73
C CYS A 116 4.72 1.77 2.30
N THR A 117 4.80 3.05 1.96
CA THR A 117 5.18 3.51 0.63
C THR A 117 5.81 4.90 0.66
N PRO A 118 6.81 5.19 -0.17
CA PRO A 118 7.34 6.55 -0.32
C PRO A 118 6.39 7.48 -1.11
N GLN A 119 5.38 6.94 -1.81
CA GLN A 119 4.44 7.73 -2.61
C GLN A 119 3.19 8.09 -1.81
N VAL A 120 3.27 9.13 -0.99
CA VAL A 120 2.17 9.60 -0.12
C VAL A 120 1.64 10.94 -0.61
N TYR A 121 0.32 11.05 -0.76
CA TYR A 121 -0.37 12.24 -1.21
C TYR A 121 -1.47 12.65 -0.23
N VAL A 122 -1.48 13.93 0.16
CA VAL A 122 -2.58 14.51 0.91
C VAL A 122 -3.53 15.21 -0.05
N VAL A 123 -4.79 14.79 -0.05
CA VAL A 123 -5.84 15.44 -0.83
C VAL A 123 -6.60 16.39 0.08
N THR A 124 -6.66 17.66 -0.30
CA THR A 124 -7.28 18.73 0.49
C THR A 124 -7.74 19.90 -0.36
N PRO A 125 -8.88 20.55 -0.03
CA PRO A 125 -9.25 21.81 -0.66
C PRO A 125 -8.40 23.01 -0.21
N TRP A 126 -7.59 22.86 0.85
CA TRP A 126 -6.72 23.91 1.41
C TRP A 126 -5.27 23.43 1.54
N PRO A 127 -4.49 23.35 0.44
CA PRO A 127 -3.08 22.93 0.48
C PRO A 127 -2.20 23.78 1.41
N GLU A 128 -2.33 25.11 1.31
CA GLU A 128 -1.50 26.09 2.02
C GLU A 128 -1.68 25.98 3.54
N ARG A 129 -2.85 25.53 3.98
CA ARG A 129 -3.18 25.34 5.40
C ARG A 129 -2.33 24.27 6.09
N TYR A 130 -1.83 23.29 5.34
CA TYR A 130 -1.08 22.15 5.88
C TYR A 130 0.38 22.13 5.47
N GLN A 131 0.83 23.06 4.63
CA GLN A 131 2.18 23.05 4.06
C GLN A 131 3.30 22.92 5.12
N ASP A 132 3.12 23.55 6.29
CA ASP A 132 4.15 23.62 7.34
C ASP A 132 4.19 22.37 8.24
N ILE A 133 3.16 21.52 8.20
CA ILE A 133 3.07 20.31 9.03
C ILE A 133 3.32 19.02 8.24
N LEU A 134 3.24 19.07 6.91
CA LEU A 134 3.41 17.89 6.07
C LEU A 134 4.90 17.53 5.94
N PRO A 135 5.26 16.23 6.03
CA PRO A 135 6.61 15.80 5.68
C PRO A 135 6.97 16.20 4.24
N ASN A 136 8.19 16.66 4.00
CA ASN A 136 8.67 17.09 2.67
C ASN A 136 8.57 16.00 1.59
N SER A 137 8.50 14.72 1.98
CA SER A 137 8.31 13.59 1.08
C SER A 137 6.86 13.38 0.62
N CYS A 138 5.89 14.04 1.25
CA CYS A 138 4.48 13.93 0.90
C CYS A 138 4.11 14.95 -0.18
N GLY A 139 3.44 14.48 -1.24
CA GLY A 139 2.80 15.35 -2.22
C GLY A 139 1.47 15.91 -1.71
N VAL A 140 1.02 17.02 -2.28
CA VAL A 140 -0.30 17.58 -2.01
C VAL A 140 -1.09 17.65 -3.31
N ILE A 141 -2.34 17.20 -3.26
CA ILE A 141 -3.30 17.27 -4.35
C ILE A 141 -4.42 18.20 -3.91
N GLN A 142 -4.55 19.34 -4.58
CA GLN A 142 -5.66 20.25 -4.32
C GLN A 142 -6.97 19.61 -4.78
N GLU A 143 -7.90 19.46 -3.85
CA GLU A 143 -9.27 19.06 -4.15
C GLU A 143 -10.01 20.23 -4.80
N ILE A 144 -10.56 19.99 -5.98
CA ILE A 144 -11.29 20.99 -6.76
C ILE A 144 -12.78 20.70 -6.64
N HIS A 145 -13.54 21.66 -6.10
CA HIS A 145 -15.00 21.57 -6.08
C HIS A 145 -15.58 22.06 -7.40
N THR A 146 -16.58 21.36 -7.95
CA THR A 146 -17.32 21.83 -9.13
C THR A 146 -18.25 22.97 -8.72
N PRO A 147 -18.12 24.18 -9.31
CA PRO A 147 -19.02 25.29 -9.03
C PRO A 147 -20.46 24.94 -9.44
N GLY A 148 -21.44 25.26 -8.58
CA GLY A 148 -22.86 25.05 -8.87
C GLY A 148 -23.46 23.74 -8.36
N GLU A 149 -22.66 22.85 -7.77
CA GLU A 149 -23.23 21.69 -7.06
C GLU A 149 -23.74 22.08 -5.66
N PRO A 150 -24.98 21.68 -5.29
CA PRO A 150 -25.64 22.14 -4.07
C PRO A 150 -24.99 21.61 -2.78
N GLN A 151 -24.10 20.61 -2.85
CA GLN A 151 -23.40 20.06 -1.69
C GLN A 151 -21.95 19.67 -2.03
N PRO A 152 -21.01 19.80 -1.06
CA PRO A 152 -19.67 19.22 -1.23
C PRO A 152 -19.78 17.70 -1.43
N HIS A 153 -19.10 17.16 -2.44
CA HIS A 153 -19.19 15.75 -2.84
C HIS A 153 -18.60 14.74 -1.83
N GLY A 154 -18.22 15.20 -0.64
CA GLY A 154 -17.72 14.37 0.43
C GLY A 154 -16.40 13.65 0.08
N PRO A 155 -15.96 12.72 0.94
CA PRO A 155 -14.67 12.06 0.79
C PRO A 155 -14.54 11.20 -0.48
N LEU A 156 -15.64 10.84 -1.15
CA LEU A 156 -15.60 10.10 -2.42
C LEU A 156 -14.98 10.93 -3.55
N LEU A 157 -15.27 12.23 -3.62
CA LEU A 157 -14.67 13.09 -4.65
C LEU A 157 -13.18 13.28 -4.39
N GLY A 158 -12.79 13.58 -3.15
CA GLY A 158 -11.38 13.66 -2.77
C GLY A 158 -10.64 12.37 -3.11
N PHE A 159 -11.25 11.21 -2.83
CA PHE A 159 -10.67 9.93 -3.23
C PHE A 159 -10.56 9.78 -4.76
N ALA A 160 -11.61 10.08 -5.53
CA ALA A 160 -11.58 9.99 -6.99
C ALA A 160 -10.52 10.91 -7.60
N GLN A 161 -10.40 12.15 -7.11
CA GLN A 161 -9.42 13.12 -7.60
C GLN A 161 -7.98 12.71 -7.25
N GLY A 162 -7.75 12.19 -6.04
CA GLY A 162 -6.45 11.63 -5.67
C GLY A 162 -6.10 10.39 -6.51
N LEU A 163 -7.06 9.49 -6.69
CA LEU A 163 -6.90 8.24 -7.44
C LEU A 163 -6.57 8.51 -8.92
N ALA A 164 -7.11 9.59 -9.49
CA ALA A 164 -6.80 10.04 -10.85
C ALA A 164 -5.34 10.52 -11.02
N ARG A 165 -4.64 10.90 -9.95
CA ARG A 165 -3.27 11.45 -9.99
C ARG A 165 -2.17 10.43 -9.77
N VAL A 166 -2.45 9.35 -9.04
CA VAL A 166 -1.48 8.28 -8.83
C VAL A 166 -1.37 7.41 -10.09
N LYS A 167 -0.45 6.42 -10.13
CA LYS A 167 -0.33 5.43 -11.23
C LYS A 167 -0.08 4.00 -10.76
N THR A 168 -0.07 3.79 -9.44
CA THR A 168 0.23 2.51 -8.81
C THR A 168 -0.94 1.53 -8.89
N ASP A 169 -0.69 0.23 -8.74
CA ASP A 169 -1.71 -0.83 -8.82
C ASP A 169 -2.68 -0.75 -7.65
N TRP A 170 -2.14 -0.51 -6.46
CA TRP A 170 -2.87 -0.33 -5.21
C TRP A 170 -2.70 1.07 -4.66
N VAL A 171 -3.72 1.47 -3.90
CA VAL A 171 -3.78 2.73 -3.18
C VAL A 171 -4.25 2.47 -1.75
N LEU A 172 -3.44 2.83 -0.77
CA LEU A 172 -3.85 2.92 0.62
C LEU A 172 -4.61 4.22 0.83
N LEU A 173 -5.90 4.14 1.18
CA LEU A 173 -6.74 5.28 1.50
C LEU A 173 -6.88 5.43 3.01
N LEU A 174 -6.54 6.60 3.53
CA LEU A 174 -6.59 6.91 4.96
C LEU A 174 -7.39 8.20 5.23
N ALA A 175 -8.12 8.22 6.34
CA ALA A 175 -8.59 9.45 6.96
C ALA A 175 -7.46 10.10 7.76
N CYS A 176 -7.50 11.42 7.90
CA CYS A 176 -6.52 12.17 8.69
C CYS A 176 -6.72 12.06 10.21
N ASP A 177 -7.83 11.51 10.70
CA ASP A 177 -8.22 11.47 12.10
C ASP A 177 -8.07 10.08 12.76
N LEU A 178 -7.05 9.31 12.35
CA LEU A 178 -6.72 7.96 12.85
C LEU A 178 -5.53 7.96 13.85
N PRO A 179 -5.68 8.49 15.09
CA PRO A 179 -4.58 8.66 16.06
C PRO A 179 -3.87 7.38 16.49
N LEU A 180 -4.54 6.21 16.40
CA LEU A 180 -4.03 4.93 16.91
C LEU A 180 -3.55 3.99 15.80
N LEU A 181 -3.60 4.45 14.54
CA LEU A 181 -3.11 3.66 13.43
C LEU A 181 -1.59 3.51 13.52
N GLN A 182 -1.10 2.30 13.28
CA GLN A 182 0.32 1.97 13.38
C GLN A 182 0.84 1.43 12.04
N GLY A 183 2.09 1.78 11.70
CA GLY A 183 2.72 1.32 10.46
C GLY A 183 2.78 -0.20 10.33
N ARG A 184 3.01 -0.92 11.43
CA ARG A 184 3.01 -2.40 11.45
C ARG A 184 1.70 -3.02 10.97
N VAL A 185 0.56 -2.45 11.36
CA VAL A 185 -0.77 -2.96 10.96
C VAL A 185 -0.95 -2.80 9.45
N LEU A 186 -0.56 -1.64 8.93
CA LEU A 186 -0.63 -1.38 7.50
C LEU A 186 0.33 -2.27 6.69
N GLN A 187 1.52 -2.55 7.20
CA GLN A 187 2.48 -3.47 6.58
C GLN A 187 1.96 -4.92 6.56
N GLU A 188 1.39 -5.39 7.68
CA GLU A 188 0.75 -6.70 7.78
C GLU A 188 -0.41 -6.83 6.76
N TRP A 189 -1.20 -5.78 6.57
CA TRP A 189 -2.25 -5.75 5.55
C TRP A 189 -1.69 -5.66 4.12
N ALA A 190 -0.63 -4.87 3.89
CA ALA A 190 0.01 -4.73 2.58
C ALA A 190 0.58 -6.06 2.05
N ASN A 191 1.03 -6.95 2.96
CA ASN A 191 1.50 -8.29 2.61
C ASN A 191 0.41 -9.20 2.00
N GLN A 192 -0.87 -8.81 2.09
CA GLN A 192 -1.99 -9.55 1.50
C GLN A 192 -2.31 -9.12 0.06
N LEU A 193 -1.79 -7.97 -0.39
CA LEU A 193 -2.10 -7.40 -1.71
C LEU A 193 -1.75 -8.32 -2.89
N PRO A 194 -0.58 -8.99 -2.91
CA PRO A 194 -0.22 -9.87 -4.03
C PRO A 194 -1.18 -11.06 -4.21
N ARG A 195 -1.73 -11.57 -3.11
CA ARG A 195 -2.61 -12.75 -3.06
C ARG A 195 -4.09 -12.40 -3.22
N THR A 196 -4.39 -11.12 -3.41
CA THR A 196 -5.78 -10.68 -3.51
C THR A 196 -6.32 -11.01 -4.90
N PRO A 197 -7.51 -11.65 -4.99
CA PRO A 197 -8.14 -11.96 -6.27
C PRO A 197 -8.35 -10.71 -7.15
N PRO A 198 -8.22 -10.82 -8.50
CA PRO A 198 -8.37 -9.69 -9.42
C PRO A 198 -9.73 -8.98 -9.35
N GLU A 199 -10.79 -9.70 -9.01
CA GLU A 199 -12.16 -9.20 -8.92
C GLU A 199 -12.42 -8.34 -7.67
N ALA A 200 -11.58 -8.46 -6.63
CA ALA A 200 -11.71 -7.65 -5.42
C ALA A 200 -11.20 -6.23 -5.69
N ILE A 201 -12.07 -5.23 -5.53
CA ILE A 201 -11.72 -3.83 -5.77
C ILE A 201 -11.00 -3.20 -4.58
N ALA A 202 -11.16 -3.79 -3.39
CA ALA A 202 -10.63 -3.25 -2.14
C ALA A 202 -10.41 -4.34 -1.08
N LEU A 203 -9.47 -4.06 -0.17
CA LEU A 203 -9.29 -4.76 1.10
C LEU A 203 -9.57 -3.75 2.21
N LEU A 204 -10.63 -3.96 2.97
CA LEU A 204 -11.09 -3.01 3.99
C LEU A 204 -11.37 -3.73 5.30
N PRO A 205 -11.09 -3.09 6.45
CA PRO A 205 -11.60 -3.58 7.72
C PRO A 205 -13.11 -3.37 7.80
N ARG A 206 -13.79 -4.17 8.63
CA ARG A 206 -15.24 -4.10 8.82
C ARG A 206 -15.61 -3.89 10.29
N GLN A 207 -16.54 -2.99 10.53
CA GLN A 207 -17.19 -2.77 11.83
C GLN A 207 -18.68 -3.14 11.75
N GLN A 208 -19.38 -3.09 12.91
CA GLN A 208 -20.82 -3.35 12.96
C GLN A 208 -21.63 -2.48 12.00
N LYS A 209 -21.18 -1.24 11.74
CA LYS A 209 -21.87 -0.27 10.88
C LYS A 209 -21.57 -0.44 9.38
N GLY A 210 -20.65 -1.32 9.01
CA GLY A 210 -20.24 -1.54 7.62
C GLY A 210 -18.73 -1.53 7.45
N TRP A 211 -18.28 -1.25 6.23
CA TRP A 211 -16.85 -1.14 5.91
C TRP A 211 -16.22 0.08 6.56
N GLU A 212 -14.91 0.05 6.79
CA GLU A 212 -14.12 1.24 7.13
C GLU A 212 -13.41 1.75 5.88
N PRO A 213 -14.10 2.57 5.05
CA PRO A 213 -13.61 2.91 3.72
C PRO A 213 -12.33 3.74 3.71
N LEU A 214 -12.11 4.55 4.75
CA LEU A 214 -10.99 5.46 4.86
C LEU A 214 -9.86 4.86 5.71
N CYS A 215 -9.74 3.53 5.75
CA CYS A 215 -8.64 2.85 6.40
C CYS A 215 -8.36 1.50 5.70
N GLY A 216 -7.90 1.53 4.45
CA GLY A 216 -7.61 0.29 3.74
C GLY A 216 -7.16 0.49 2.31
N PHE A 217 -7.11 -0.60 1.55
CA PHE A 217 -6.49 -0.63 0.23
C PHE A 217 -7.53 -0.74 -0.87
N TYR A 218 -7.32 0.00 -1.95
CA TYR A 218 -8.14 -0.01 -3.15
C TYR A 218 -7.28 -0.29 -4.37
N ARG A 219 -7.79 -1.08 -5.31
CA ARG A 219 -7.17 -1.16 -6.63
C ARG A 219 -7.40 0.12 -7.38
N ARG A 220 -6.39 0.58 -8.11
CA ARG A 220 -6.49 1.74 -9.01
C ARG A 220 -7.69 1.68 -9.96
N GLN A 221 -7.97 0.49 -10.47
CA GLN A 221 -9.04 0.25 -11.44
C GLN A 221 -10.44 0.59 -10.91
N CYS A 222 -10.61 0.78 -9.60
CA CYS A 222 -11.88 1.24 -9.02
C CYS A 222 -12.23 2.69 -9.39
N LEU A 223 -11.31 3.45 -10.00
CA LEU A 223 -11.56 4.84 -10.43
C LEU A 223 -12.75 4.95 -11.39
N SER A 224 -12.82 4.09 -12.41
CA SER A 224 -13.90 4.13 -13.40
C SER A 224 -15.28 3.88 -12.77
N PRO A 225 -15.51 2.76 -12.03
CA PRO A 225 -16.79 2.55 -11.36
C PRO A 225 -17.08 3.59 -10.26
N LEU A 226 -16.05 4.14 -9.60
CA LEU A 226 -16.21 5.22 -8.63
C LEU A 226 -16.75 6.50 -9.28
N ILE A 227 -16.17 6.92 -10.41
CA ILE A 227 -16.65 8.10 -11.17
C ILE A 227 -18.09 7.87 -11.62
N GLN A 228 -18.41 6.70 -12.20
CA GLN A 228 -19.77 6.37 -12.62
C GLN A 228 -20.78 6.42 -11.47
N PHE A 229 -20.39 5.98 -10.28
CA PHE A 229 -21.23 6.08 -9.08
C PHE A 229 -21.47 7.53 -8.67
N ILE A 230 -20.41 8.36 -8.68
CA ILE A 230 -20.48 9.79 -8.34
C ILE A 230 -21.36 10.56 -9.35
N ASP A 231 -21.21 10.29 -10.65
CA ASP A 231 -21.95 10.94 -11.74
C ASP A 231 -23.44 10.64 -11.69
N ARG A 232 -23.82 9.47 -11.17
CA ARG A 232 -25.23 9.10 -10.92
C ARG A 232 -25.80 9.71 -9.63
N GLY A 233 -25.07 10.61 -8.98
CA GLY A 233 -25.46 11.24 -7.72
C GLY A 233 -25.11 10.42 -6.47
N GLY A 234 -24.30 9.37 -6.60
CA GLY A 234 -23.81 8.59 -5.46
C GLY A 234 -22.89 9.43 -4.56
N ARG A 235 -23.07 9.32 -3.24
CA ARG A 235 -22.34 10.12 -2.23
C ARG A 235 -21.88 9.33 -1.00
N SER A 236 -22.18 8.04 -0.90
CA SER A 236 -21.84 7.20 0.25
C SER A 236 -20.88 6.08 -0.13
N PHE A 237 -19.74 6.00 0.56
CA PHE A 237 -18.82 4.87 0.45
C PHE A 237 -19.51 3.54 0.73
N GLN A 238 -20.39 3.48 1.74
CA GLN A 238 -21.09 2.24 2.05
C GLN A 238 -21.96 1.79 0.88
N GLN A 239 -22.75 2.71 0.30
CA GLN A 239 -23.62 2.41 -0.85
C GLN A 239 -22.84 2.02 -2.10
N TRP A 240 -21.64 2.59 -2.29
CA TRP A 240 -20.76 2.21 -3.38
C TRP A 240 -20.14 0.83 -3.16
N LEU A 241 -19.57 0.59 -1.97
CA LEU A 241 -18.83 -0.63 -1.64
C LEU A 241 -19.71 -1.88 -1.65
N VAL A 242 -21.00 -1.78 -1.28
CA VAL A 242 -21.92 -2.93 -1.33
C VAL A 242 -22.19 -3.44 -2.76
N GLN A 243 -21.85 -2.66 -3.79
CA GLN A 243 -22.02 -3.02 -5.21
C GLN A 243 -20.80 -3.77 -5.78
N HIS A 244 -19.76 -3.97 -4.96
CA HIS A 244 -18.48 -4.49 -5.42
C HIS A 244 -17.93 -5.58 -4.51
N ASN A 245 -17.00 -6.37 -5.05
CA ASN A 245 -16.29 -7.37 -4.25
C ASN A 245 -15.23 -6.66 -3.39
N VAL A 246 -15.43 -6.70 -2.08
CA VAL A 246 -14.53 -6.16 -1.06
C VAL A 246 -14.09 -7.31 -0.17
N ARG A 247 -12.78 -7.45 0.01
CA ARG A 247 -12.21 -8.43 0.93
C ARG A 247 -12.02 -7.79 2.31
N GLU A 248 -12.33 -8.54 3.35
CA GLU A 248 -12.17 -8.06 4.72
C GLU A 248 -10.71 -8.19 5.17
N LEU A 249 -10.17 -7.13 5.77
CA LEU A 249 -8.88 -7.16 6.45
C LEU A 249 -9.05 -7.64 7.89
N PRO A 250 -8.21 -8.56 8.37
CA PRO A 250 -8.26 -9.00 9.75
C PRO A 250 -7.87 -7.85 10.70
N LEU A 251 -8.65 -7.66 11.76
CA LEU A 251 -8.39 -6.72 12.85
C LEU A 251 -8.22 -7.50 14.15
N ILE A 252 -7.00 -7.54 14.66
CA ILE A 252 -6.70 -8.09 15.98
C ILE A 252 -7.15 -7.09 17.06
N ASP A 253 -6.80 -5.83 16.88
CA ASP A 253 -7.21 -4.73 17.76
C ASP A 253 -8.06 -3.72 16.99
N ARG A 254 -9.32 -3.55 17.39
CA ARG A 254 -10.25 -2.59 16.76
C ARG A 254 -9.96 -1.14 17.15
N GLN A 255 -9.19 -0.90 18.20
CA GLN A 255 -8.85 0.46 18.63
C GLN A 255 -8.03 1.20 17.57
N VAL A 256 -7.31 0.50 16.69
CA VAL A 256 -6.53 1.11 15.60
C VAL A 256 -7.39 1.92 14.61
N LEU A 257 -8.71 1.67 14.58
CA LEU A 257 -9.70 2.38 13.77
C LEU A 257 -10.40 3.52 14.51
N PHE A 258 -9.99 3.82 15.73
CA PHE A 258 -10.58 4.90 16.51
C PHE A 258 -10.39 6.22 15.76
N ASN A 259 -11.50 6.89 15.44
CA ASN A 259 -11.51 8.20 14.82
C ASN A 259 -11.58 9.30 15.87
N CYS A 260 -10.61 10.21 15.89
CA CYS A 260 -10.60 11.36 16.77
C CYS A 260 -11.35 12.54 16.14
N ASN A 261 -12.59 12.77 16.58
CA ASN A 261 -13.39 13.85 16.03
C ASN A 261 -13.15 15.18 16.76
N THR A 262 -12.80 15.12 18.04
CA THR A 262 -12.62 16.28 18.92
C THR A 262 -11.46 16.06 19.90
N PRO A 263 -10.87 17.13 20.47
CA PRO A 263 -9.90 16.99 21.56
C PRO A 263 -10.46 16.29 22.81
N ALA A 264 -11.78 16.33 23.00
CA ALA A 264 -12.43 15.59 24.09
C ALA A 264 -12.37 14.08 23.87
N ASP A 265 -12.44 13.61 22.61
CA ASP A 265 -12.26 12.20 22.27
C ASP A 265 -10.87 11.70 22.66
N LEU A 266 -9.81 12.52 22.44
CA LEU A 266 -8.45 12.21 22.90
C LEU A 266 -8.35 12.14 24.42
N ARG A 267 -8.97 13.07 25.15
CA ARG A 267 -8.97 13.05 26.61
C ARG A 267 -9.68 11.82 27.17
N ARG A 268 -10.84 11.47 26.59
CA ARG A 268 -11.59 10.26 26.96
C ARG A 268 -10.79 9.00 26.68
N TRP A 269 -10.04 8.97 25.59
CA TRP A 269 -9.14 7.87 25.28
C TRP A 269 -7.98 7.78 26.28
N ARG A 270 -7.32 8.90 26.61
CA ARG A 270 -6.22 8.95 27.60
C ARG A 270 -6.63 8.52 29.01
N GLY A 271 -7.90 8.71 29.40
CA GLY A 271 -8.41 8.33 30.72
C GLY A 271 -8.78 6.85 30.88
N ASN A 272 -8.64 6.03 29.82
CA ASN A 272 -8.91 4.60 29.83
C ASN A 272 -7.63 3.73 29.97
N TRP A 273 -6.50 4.36 30.32
CA TRP A 273 -5.19 3.75 30.58
C TRP A 273 -4.63 4.30 31.89
#